data_AF-A0A9W6XCV0-F1
#
_entry.id   AF-A0A9W6XCV0-F1
#
_cell.length_a   1.000
_cell.length_b   1.000
_cell.length_c   1.000
_cell.angle_alpha   90.00
_cell.angle_beta   90.00
_cell.angle_gamma   90.00
#
_symmetry.space_group_name_H-M   'P 1'
#
loop_
_entity.id
_entity.type
_entity.pdbx_description
1 polymer ?
#
loop_
_entity_poly.entity_id
_entity_poly.type
_entity_poly.pdbx_seq_one_letter_code
_entity_poly.pdbx_strand_id
1 'polypeptide(L)'
;MCYTPIIKELRRVLPVNVDNPTERPRVLLPGAGLGRLALEIAAKGYAVQGNEFSYQMLFASNFILNWVTQPLEIEIHPWIHNPSNALTITDLLRPVAIPDVAPAELLGLNNGTVIPPDFSMCAGEFLEAYANDKGMWSVPGGAPNYGLRRD
;
A
#
# COMPACT_ATOMS: atom_id res chain seq x y z
N MET A 1 -6.62 6.77 12.04
CA MET A 1 -8.00 6.31 12.29
C MET A 1 -8.49 5.28 11.26
N CYS A 2 -8.18 5.41 9.96
CA CYS A 2 -8.73 4.50 8.94
C CYS A 2 -8.00 3.16 8.76
N TYR A 3 -6.66 3.15 8.79
CA TYR A 3 -5.88 1.93 8.47
C TYR A 3 -5.77 0.95 9.63
N THR A 4 -5.68 1.46 10.86
CA THR A 4 -5.47 0.63 12.05
C THR A 4 -6.54 -0.45 12.24
N PRO A 5 -7.86 -0.16 12.10
CA PRO A 5 -8.89 -1.20 12.20
C PRO A 5 -8.75 -2.27 11.11
N ILE A 6 -8.50 -1.88 9.86
CA ILE A 6 -8.34 -2.81 8.73
C ILE A 6 -7.18 -3.76 8.97
N ILE A 7 -6.02 -3.24 9.37
CA ILE A 7 -4.83 -4.04 9.67
C ILE A 7 -5.07 -4.99 10.85
N LYS A 8 -5.77 -4.54 11.90
CA LYS A 8 -6.10 -5.38 13.06
C LYS A 8 -7.01 -6.54 12.67
N GLU A 9 -8.05 -6.26 11.90
CA GLU A 9 -8.94 -7.30 11.40
C GLU A 9 -8.21 -8.27 10.47
N LEU A 10 -7.36 -7.77 9.57
CA LEU A 10 -6.55 -8.59 8.69
C LEU A 10 -5.67 -9.58 9.47
N ARG A 11 -5.00 -9.11 10.52
CA ARG A 11 -4.20 -9.96 11.43
C ARG A 11 -5.04 -11.00 12.16
N ARG A 12 -6.28 -10.66 12.52
CA ARG A 12 -7.19 -11.57 13.22
C ARG A 12 -7.70 -12.69 12.30
N VAL A 13 -8.02 -12.37 11.05
CA VAL A 13 -8.67 -13.30 10.11
C VAL A 13 -7.72 -14.03 9.17
N LEU A 14 -6.56 -13.44 8.88
CA LEU A 14 -5.52 -13.99 8.02
C LEU A 14 -4.16 -13.83 8.71
N PRO A 15 -3.87 -14.64 9.75
CA PRO A 15 -2.59 -14.56 10.45
C PRO A 15 -1.45 -14.93 9.49
N VAL A 16 -0.36 -14.17 9.55
CA VAL A 16 0.87 -14.47 8.80
C VAL A 16 1.66 -15.53 9.57
N ASN A 17 2.07 -16.60 8.88
CA ASN A 17 2.93 -17.61 9.45
C ASN A 17 4.39 -17.10 9.46
N VAL A 18 4.93 -16.83 10.65
CA VAL A 18 6.29 -16.33 10.82
C VAL A 18 7.34 -17.42 10.54
N ASP A 19 6.99 -18.69 10.78
CA ASP A 19 7.87 -19.84 10.57
C ASP A 19 7.97 -20.23 9.09
N ASN A 20 6.97 -19.87 8.28
CA ASN A 20 6.97 -20.07 6.83
C ASN A 20 6.76 -18.75 6.07
N PRO A 21 7.79 -17.88 6.00
CA PRO A 21 7.70 -16.57 5.35
C PRO A 21 7.46 -16.59 3.83
N THR A 22 7.50 -17.77 3.21
CA THR A 22 7.16 -17.98 1.79
C THR A 22 5.66 -18.18 1.56
N GLU A 23 4.93 -18.63 2.58
CA GLU A 23 3.48 -18.85 2.52
C GLU A 23 2.75 -17.60 3.04
N ARG A 24 2.63 -16.61 2.17
CA ARG A 24 2.02 -15.32 2.49
C ARG A 24 0.55 -15.28 2.09
N PRO A 25 -0.36 -14.86 2.98
CA PRO A 25 -1.73 -14.58 2.57
C PRO A 25 -1.74 -13.46 1.53
N ARG A 26 -2.39 -13.72 0.39
CA ARG A 26 -2.56 -12.74 -0.70
C ARG A 26 -3.72 -11.79 -0.41
N VAL A 27 -3.49 -10.49 -0.52
CA VAL A 27 -4.44 -9.41 -0.21
C VAL A 27 -4.52 -8.46 -1.39
N LEU A 28 -5.73 -8.18 -1.86
CA LEU A 28 -6.01 -7.21 -2.91
C LEU A 28 -6.66 -5.95 -2.33
N LEU A 29 -6.17 -4.78 -2.71
CA LEU A 29 -6.71 -3.48 -2.33
C LEU A 29 -7.23 -2.71 -3.54
N PRO A 30 -8.54 -2.80 -3.86
CA PRO A 30 -9.15 -1.92 -4.86
C PRO A 30 -9.14 -0.46 -4.40
N GLY A 31 -8.85 0.46 -5.32
CA GLY A 31 -8.78 1.90 -5.02
C GLY A 31 -7.68 2.23 -4.01
N ALA A 32 -6.46 1.72 -4.27
CA ALA A 32 -5.33 1.86 -3.34
C ALA A 32 -4.80 3.31 -3.23
N GLY A 33 -5.20 4.22 -4.12
CA GLY A 33 -4.75 5.61 -4.15
C GLY A 33 -3.23 5.70 -4.23
N LEU A 34 -2.61 6.38 -3.26
CA LEU A 34 -1.15 6.51 -3.16
C LEU A 34 -0.44 5.23 -2.65
N GLY A 35 -1.17 4.18 -2.28
CA GLY A 35 -0.60 2.89 -1.89
C GLY A 35 -0.14 2.76 -0.43
N ARG A 36 -0.36 3.76 0.43
CA ARG A 36 0.10 3.73 1.85
C ARG A 36 -0.42 2.54 2.64
N LEU A 37 -1.71 2.21 2.50
CA LEU A 37 -2.28 1.03 3.19
C LEU A 37 -1.70 -0.27 2.65
N ALA A 38 -1.52 -0.37 1.34
CA ALA A 38 -0.95 -1.55 0.70
C ALA A 38 0.51 -1.78 1.15
N LEU A 39 1.30 -0.70 1.22
CA LEU A 39 2.66 -0.68 1.76
C LEU A 39 2.71 -1.18 3.22
N GLU A 40 1.83 -0.67 4.08
CA GLU A 40 1.73 -1.09 5.49
C GLU A 40 1.36 -2.56 5.67
N ILE A 41 0.49 -3.08 4.81
CA ILE A 41 0.09 -4.50 4.84
C ILE A 41 1.24 -5.37 4.32
N ALA A 42 1.94 -4.96 3.26
CA ALA A 42 3.09 -5.68 2.73
C ALA A 42 4.23 -5.77 3.76
N ALA A 43 4.51 -4.67 4.47
CA ALA A 43 5.49 -4.59 5.56
C ALA A 43 5.16 -5.53 6.74
N LYS A 44 3.93 -6.05 6.83
CA LYS A 44 3.50 -7.00 7.87
C LYS A 44 3.59 -8.46 7.40
N GLY A 45 4.17 -8.71 6.23
CA GLY A 45 4.46 -10.06 5.72
C GLY A 45 3.37 -10.65 4.82
N TYR A 46 2.39 -9.85 4.41
CA TYR A 46 1.38 -10.25 3.43
C TYR A 46 1.90 -10.10 2.01
N ALA A 47 1.35 -10.88 1.07
CA ALA A 47 1.53 -10.64 -0.35
C ALA A 47 0.41 -9.69 -0.83
N VAL A 48 0.78 -8.50 -1.28
CA VAL A 48 -0.18 -7.42 -1.50
C VAL A 48 -0.14 -6.91 -2.92
N GLN A 49 -1.33 -6.77 -3.50
CA GLN A 49 -1.52 -6.00 -4.72
C GLN A 49 -2.49 -4.86 -4.46
N GLY A 50 -2.06 -3.64 -4.72
CA GLY A 50 -2.97 -2.49 -4.83
C GLY A 50 -3.47 -2.37 -6.27
N ASN A 51 -4.71 -1.92 -6.44
CA ASN A 51 -5.26 -1.56 -7.74
C ASN A 51 -5.72 -0.11 -7.71
N GLU A 52 -5.41 0.64 -8.76
CA GLU A 52 -5.84 2.01 -8.91
C GLU A 52 -6.12 2.35 -10.38
N PHE A 53 -7.14 3.17 -10.61
CA PHE A 53 -7.58 3.60 -11.94
C PHE A 53 -7.13 5.03 -12.25
N SER A 54 -7.07 5.91 -11.24
CA SER A 54 -6.68 7.31 -11.42
C SER A 54 -5.20 7.44 -11.79
N TYR A 55 -4.91 8.01 -12.97
CA TYR A 55 -3.54 8.32 -13.38
C TYR A 55 -2.82 9.27 -12.43
N GLN A 56 -3.53 10.24 -11.84
CA GLN A 56 -2.94 11.16 -10.86
C GLN A 56 -2.39 10.38 -9.65
N MET A 57 -3.17 9.41 -9.15
CA MET A 57 -2.75 8.56 -8.05
C MET A 57 -1.61 7.62 -8.47
N LEU A 58 -1.69 7.00 -9.66
CA LEU A 58 -0.66 6.10 -10.16
C LEU A 58 0.71 6.78 -10.34
N PHE A 59 0.73 7.99 -10.91
CA PHE A 59 1.98 8.74 -11.07
C PHE A 59 2.57 9.16 -9.73
N ALA A 60 1.76 9.70 -8.83
CA ALA A 60 2.20 10.09 -7.51
C ALA A 60 2.65 8.89 -6.66
N SER A 61 1.92 7.75 -6.72
CA SER A 61 2.27 6.53 -6.01
C SER A 61 3.57 5.93 -6.55
N ASN A 62 3.74 5.86 -7.87
CA ASN A 62 4.96 5.36 -8.49
C ASN A 62 6.18 6.20 -8.08
N PHE A 63 6.01 7.53 -8.07
CA PHE A 63 7.05 8.43 -7.63
C PHE A 63 7.41 8.21 -6.15
N ILE A 64 6.42 8.24 -5.25
CA ILE A 64 6.66 8.07 -3.81
C ILE A 64 7.25 6.70 -3.50
N LEU A 65 6.68 5.61 -4.05
CA LEU A 65 7.04 4.23 -3.71
C LEU A 65 8.40 3.79 -4.27
N ASN A 66 8.79 4.30 -5.45
CA ASN A 66 9.96 3.79 -6.17
C ASN A 66 11.14 4.78 -6.24
N TRP A 67 10.90 6.08 -6.05
CA TRP A 67 11.94 7.11 -6.25
C TRP A 67 12.32 7.87 -4.99
N VAL A 68 11.43 7.95 -3.99
CA VAL A 68 11.72 8.67 -2.75
C VAL A 68 12.39 7.72 -1.75
N THR A 69 13.60 8.09 -1.31
CA THR A 69 14.47 7.18 -0.56
C THR A 69 14.62 7.57 0.89
N GLN A 70 14.42 8.84 1.22
CA GLN A 70 14.55 9.35 2.59
C GLN A 70 13.19 9.79 3.14
N PRO A 71 12.95 9.59 4.45
CA PRO A 71 11.83 10.23 5.11
C PRO A 71 11.94 11.76 5.02
N LEU A 72 10.80 12.42 4.85
CA LEU A 72 10.64 13.87 4.82
C LEU A 72 11.46 14.58 3.72
N GLU A 73 11.82 13.86 2.66
CA GLU A 73 12.66 14.35 1.56
C GLU A 73 11.97 15.43 0.72
N ILE A 74 10.63 15.40 0.63
CA ILE A 74 9.86 16.27 -0.26
C ILE A 74 8.94 17.15 0.53
N GLU A 75 9.11 18.46 0.38
CA GLU A 75 8.21 19.45 0.95
C GLU A 75 7.10 19.82 -0.05
N ILE A 76 5.85 19.79 0.41
CA ILE A 76 4.68 20.25 -0.34
C ILE A 76 3.87 21.26 0.48
N HIS A 77 3.16 22.16 -0.19
CA HIS A 77 2.23 23.10 0.45
C HIS A 77 0.79 22.79 0.03
N PRO A 78 0.14 21.79 0.65
CA PRO A 78 -1.14 21.27 0.16
C PRO A 78 -2.29 22.26 0.33
N TRP A 79 -2.15 23.32 1.14
CA TRP A 79 -3.24 24.22 1.49
C TRP A 79 -3.33 25.48 0.63
N ILE A 80 -2.34 25.76 -0.23
CA ILE A 80 -2.20 27.03 -0.96
C ILE A 80 -3.38 27.38 -1.87
N HIS A 81 -4.12 26.38 -2.32
CA HIS A 81 -5.17 26.54 -3.32
C HIS A 81 -6.55 26.81 -2.71
N ASN A 82 -6.73 26.67 -1.38
CA ASN A 82 -8.02 26.88 -0.72
C ASN A 82 -7.88 27.86 0.46
N PRO A 83 -8.19 29.16 0.25
CA PRO A 83 -8.12 30.17 1.30
C PRO A 83 -9.27 30.09 2.33
N SER A 84 -10.31 29.29 2.05
CA SER A 84 -11.49 29.23 2.91
C SER A 84 -11.13 28.66 4.28
N ASN A 85 -11.59 29.31 5.35
CA ASN A 85 -11.34 28.92 6.74
C ASN A 85 -9.86 28.94 7.17
N ALA A 86 -8.96 29.56 6.40
CA ALA A 86 -7.63 29.85 6.90
C ALA A 86 -7.68 31.05 7.86
N LEU A 87 -7.15 30.86 9.07
CA LEU A 87 -7.11 31.94 10.07
C LEU A 87 -5.98 32.92 9.76
N THR A 88 -4.89 32.42 9.18
CA THR A 88 -3.69 33.19 8.83
C THR A 88 -3.11 32.75 7.48
N ILE A 89 -2.32 33.63 6.85
CA ILE A 89 -1.59 33.27 5.63
C ILE A 89 -0.53 32.18 5.87
N THR A 90 0.01 32.11 7.09
CA THR A 90 0.95 31.07 7.49
C THR A 90 0.30 29.68 7.53
N ASP A 91 -1.02 29.59 7.79
CA ASP A 91 -1.75 28.33 7.69
C ASP A 91 -1.84 27.82 6.24
N LEU A 92 -2.01 28.73 5.28
CA LEU A 92 -2.07 28.40 3.84
C LEU A 92 -0.70 27.98 3.29
N LEU A 93 0.35 28.67 3.71
CA LEU A 93 1.72 28.40 3.28
C LEU A 93 2.40 27.31 4.11
N ARG A 94 1.69 26.68 5.06
CA ARG A 94 2.28 25.67 5.94
C ARG A 94 2.84 24.49 5.12
N PRO A 95 4.15 24.20 5.23
CA PRO A 95 4.75 23.06 4.54
C PRO A 95 4.36 21.74 5.20
N VAL A 96 4.36 20.67 4.41
CA VAL A 96 4.25 19.28 4.84
C VAL A 96 5.34 18.49 4.13
N ALA A 97 6.22 17.86 4.90
CA ALA A 97 7.26 17.00 4.36
C ALA A 97 6.76 15.55 4.21
N ILE A 98 7.06 14.91 3.09
CA ILE A 98 6.65 13.55 2.73
C ILE A 98 7.81 12.78 2.07
N PRO A 99 7.76 11.43 2.09
CA PRO A 99 6.92 10.59 2.93
C PRO A 99 7.40 10.60 4.39
N ASP A 100 6.54 10.31 5.35
CA ASP A 100 6.92 10.19 6.77
C ASP A 100 7.85 9.01 7.06
N VAL A 101 7.84 7.99 6.19
CA VAL A 101 8.71 6.82 6.25
C VAL A 101 9.16 6.49 4.83
N ALA A 102 10.42 6.12 4.64
CA ALA A 102 10.91 5.66 3.34
C ALA A 102 10.27 4.28 3.00
N PRO A 103 9.66 4.11 1.82
CA PRO A 103 9.02 2.85 1.45
C PRO A 103 9.96 1.64 1.52
N ALA A 104 11.21 1.80 1.08
CA ALA A 104 12.23 0.76 1.14
C ALA A 104 12.60 0.36 2.58
N GLU A 105 12.64 1.32 3.50
CA GLU A 105 12.87 1.09 4.92
C GLU A 105 11.69 0.31 5.54
N LEU A 106 10.46 0.76 5.28
CA LEU A 106 9.26 0.12 5.81
C LEU A 106 9.11 -1.32 5.32
N LEU A 107 9.55 -1.59 4.09
CA LEU A 107 9.58 -2.91 3.47
C LEU A 107 10.78 -3.78 3.90
N GLY A 108 11.71 -3.24 4.70
CA GLY A 108 12.90 -3.96 5.16
C GLY A 108 13.94 -4.23 4.07
N LEU A 109 13.84 -3.58 2.90
CA LEU A 109 14.73 -3.81 1.76
C LEU A 109 16.19 -3.42 2.07
N ASN A 110 16.37 -2.44 2.95
CA ASN A 110 17.69 -1.95 3.36
C ASN A 110 18.46 -2.92 4.28
N ASN A 111 17.76 -3.90 4.87
CA ASN A 111 18.31 -4.78 5.90
C ASN A 111 18.77 -6.14 5.33
N GLY A 112 18.80 -6.29 4.00
CA GLY A 112 19.23 -7.53 3.34
C GLY A 112 18.32 -8.73 3.66
N THR A 113 17.02 -8.47 3.88
CA THR A 113 16.04 -9.54 4.14
C THR A 113 16.14 -10.64 3.10
N VAL A 114 16.33 -11.88 3.56
CA VAL A 114 16.54 -13.07 2.71
C VAL A 114 15.36 -13.31 1.76
N ILE A 115 14.17 -12.86 2.12
CA ILE A 115 12.96 -13.01 1.31
C ILE A 115 12.38 -11.60 1.06
N PRO A 116 12.37 -11.12 -0.19
CA PRO A 116 11.83 -9.81 -0.51
C PRO A 116 10.33 -9.75 -0.21
N PRO A 117 9.78 -8.59 0.18
CA PRO A 117 8.35 -8.39 0.32
C PRO A 117 7.65 -8.55 -1.03
N ASP A 118 6.41 -9.01 -0.99
CA ASP A 118 5.58 -9.20 -2.19
C ASP A 118 4.57 -8.06 -2.21
N PHE A 119 4.94 -7.00 -2.94
CA PHE A 119 4.17 -5.76 -3.04
C PHE A 119 4.13 -5.31 -4.50
N SER A 120 2.93 -5.09 -5.02
CA SER A 120 2.72 -4.60 -6.39
C SER A 120 1.54 -3.63 -6.49
N MET A 121 1.53 -2.83 -7.55
CA MET A 121 0.44 -1.93 -7.91
C MET A 121 0.00 -2.22 -9.35
N CYS A 122 -1.29 -2.41 -9.56
CA CYS A 122 -1.92 -2.67 -10.86
C CYS A 122 -2.73 -1.44 -11.30
N ALA A 123 -2.48 -0.95 -12.51
CA ALA A 123 -3.24 0.13 -13.12
C ALA A 123 -4.44 -0.41 -13.91
N GLY A 124 -5.63 0.10 -13.65
CA GLY A 124 -6.84 -0.27 -14.40
C GLY A 124 -8.11 -0.23 -13.56
N GLU A 125 -9.24 -0.36 -14.23
CA GLU A 125 -10.54 -0.50 -13.58
C GLU A 125 -10.61 -1.87 -12.87
N PHE A 126 -11.12 -1.88 -11.64
CA PHE A 126 -11.04 -3.04 -10.76
C PHE A 126 -11.81 -4.25 -11.29
N LEU A 127 -13.05 -4.07 -11.72
CA LEU A 127 -13.89 -5.18 -12.19
C LEU A 127 -13.34 -5.78 -13.48
N GLU A 128 -12.79 -4.95 -14.37
CA GLU A 128 -12.14 -5.40 -15.60
C GLU A 128 -10.82 -6.13 -15.33
N ALA A 129 -9.93 -5.52 -14.53
CA ALA A 129 -8.59 -6.05 -14.26
C ALA A 129 -8.62 -7.42 -13.57
N TYR A 130 -9.64 -7.67 -12.74
CA TYR A 130 -9.76 -8.90 -11.93
C TYR A 130 -10.95 -9.77 -12.31
N ALA A 131 -11.57 -9.57 -13.48
CA ALA A 131 -12.75 -10.31 -13.92
C ALA A 131 -12.56 -11.84 -13.91
N ASN A 132 -11.33 -12.30 -14.17
CA ASN A 132 -10.98 -13.72 -14.27
C ASN A 132 -10.31 -14.28 -13.00
N ASP A 133 -10.07 -13.46 -11.99
CA ASP A 133 -9.28 -13.82 -10.80
C ASP A 133 -10.12 -14.51 -9.72
N LYS A 134 -10.60 -15.72 -10.02
CA LYS A 134 -11.43 -16.50 -9.09
C LYS A 134 -10.57 -17.28 -8.09
N GLY A 135 -10.80 -17.06 -6.79
CA GLY A 135 -10.13 -17.79 -5.71
C GLY A 135 -8.65 -17.47 -5.54
N MET A 136 -8.14 -16.43 -6.22
CA MET A 136 -6.74 -16.00 -6.15
C MET A 136 -6.45 -15.17 -4.90
N TRP A 137 -7.44 -14.52 -4.30
CA TRP A 137 -7.24 -13.62 -3.17
C TRP A 137 -7.74 -14.25 -1.87
N SER A 138 -7.02 -14.03 -0.77
CA SER A 138 -7.35 -14.65 0.53
C SER A 138 -8.61 -14.00 1.09
N VAL A 139 -9.61 -14.82 1.41
CA VAL A 139 -10.86 -14.37 2.02
C VAL A 139 -10.96 -14.83 3.47
N PRO A 140 -11.44 -13.99 4.40
CA PRO A 140 -11.70 -14.41 5.77
C PRO A 140 -12.64 -15.63 5.82
N GLY A 141 -12.16 -16.76 6.36
CA GLY A 141 -12.95 -17.99 6.53
C GLY A 141 -13.01 -18.93 5.30
N GLY A 142 -12.30 -18.62 4.21
CA GLY A 142 -12.12 -19.56 3.09
C GLY A 142 -11.01 -20.56 3.35
N ALA A 143 -11.18 -21.80 2.89
CA ALA A 143 -10.09 -22.78 2.86
C ALA A 143 -8.90 -22.22 2.05
N PRO A 144 -7.63 -22.54 2.39
CA PRO A 144 -6.48 -22.12 1.61
C PRO A 144 -6.61 -22.69 0.19
N ASN A 145 -6.93 -21.82 -0.78
CA ASN A 145 -6.88 -22.19 -2.17
C ASN A 145 -5.40 -22.23 -2.58
N TYR A 146 -4.83 -23.44 -2.59
CA TYR A 146 -3.62 -23.78 -3.34
C TYR A 146 -3.92 -23.68 -4.85
N GLY A 147 -4.29 -22.48 -5.31
CA GLY A 147 -4.49 -22.16 -6.71
C GLY A 147 -3.14 -22.03 -7.39
N LEU A 148 -2.81 -23.05 -8.19
CA LEU A 148 -1.65 -23.14 -9.07
C LEU A 148 -1.38 -21.81 -9.77
N ARG A 149 -0.17 -21.26 -9.60
CA ARG A 149 0.40 -20.31 -10.57
C ARG A 149 0.34 -20.99 -11.94
N ARG A 150 -0.41 -20.41 -12.88
CA ARG A 150 -0.14 -20.64 -14.28
C ARG A 150 0.95 -19.64 -14.68
N ASP A 151 2.12 -20.23 -14.88
CA ASP A 151 3.22 -19.84 -15.75
C ASP A 151 2.84 -18.92 -16.92
#